data_AF-A0A1U7IQX4-F1
#
_entry.id   AF-A0A1U7IQX4-F1
#
_cell.length_a   1.000
_cell.length_b   1.000
_cell.length_c   1.000
_cell.angle_alpha   90.00
_cell.angle_beta   90.00
_cell.angle_gamma   90.00
#
_symmetry.space_group_name_H-M   'P 1'
#
loop_
_entity.id
_entity.type
_entity.pdbx_description
1 polymer ?
#
loop_
_entity_poly.entity_id
_entity_poly.type
_entity_poly.pdbx_seq_one_letter_code
_entity_poly.pdbx_strand_id
1 'polypeptide(L)'
;MSAIFPLPEPSPLTRLSVEDGLLLNAELWQCAHQYHRHRQNIHFQSLNQPGIVSGLGVSVIPAPENIAAKYRDGRWLEISHGVAIDLLGNPIVVPQPIEFRLASEAKDRPLLVYITVSYVDPEKLYRQQTKYLLEESFRIDEKTSPPTELEVELCRILILPGTVNLTVATNVFFPQENEIDLRYRKSAMARRQEVVRTGLVTQNSASDGLVMSALSELLRSITALYPAMEGIAEVSQVSLLAESPLNDDLIYINYQEFITLSDAKLEVLRDWEQSGVTLLIELPGFADSQALINLKQMVGKIVNVSVTEATGEIHLQHPLRKQPFLFGEFPVIQGQEISILNWGGIVVIFGNISQAWGLDTGLKLPRETIRIAQEMGINILHFAYRRRQLAQLQKSRY
;
A
#
# COMPACT_ATOMS: atom_id res chain seq x y z
N MET A 1 5.29 6.03 0.49
CA MET A 1 5.67 4.80 1.23
C MET A 1 4.39 4.08 1.66
N SER A 2 3.94 3.08 0.89
CA SER A 2 3.00 2.09 1.43
C SER A 2 3.85 1.16 2.30
N ALA A 3 3.68 1.30 3.62
CA ALA A 3 4.30 0.40 4.57
C ALA A 3 3.49 -0.90 4.51
N ILE A 4 4.07 -1.94 3.94
CA ILE A 4 3.56 -3.29 4.10
C ILE A 4 3.68 -3.59 5.59
N PHE A 5 2.56 -3.58 6.30
CA PHE A 5 2.54 -4.00 7.69
C PHE A 5 2.94 -5.49 7.72
N PRO A 6 3.88 -5.92 8.58
CA PRO A 6 4.27 -7.33 8.70
C PRO A 6 3.15 -8.15 9.34
N LEU A 7 3.01 -9.43 8.96
CA LEU A 7 2.11 -10.35 9.66
C LEU A 7 2.73 -10.73 11.01
N PRO A 8 1.92 -11.06 12.03
CA PRO A 8 2.46 -11.57 13.29
C PRO A 8 3.25 -12.86 13.04
N GLU A 9 4.36 -13.04 13.75
CA GLU A 9 5.09 -14.29 13.72
C GLU A 9 4.21 -15.44 14.25
N PRO A 10 4.23 -16.63 13.63
CA PRO A 10 3.41 -17.77 14.03
C PRO A 10 3.98 -18.47 15.28
N SER A 11 4.18 -17.73 16.38
CA SER A 11 4.67 -18.26 17.65
C SER A 11 3.52 -18.90 18.46
N PRO A 12 3.74 -20.06 19.11
CA PRO A 12 2.75 -20.66 20.00
C PRO A 12 2.38 -19.75 21.18
N LEU A 13 1.11 -19.77 21.57
CA LEU A 13 0.62 -19.06 22.75
C LEU A 13 0.67 -19.96 23.99
N THR A 14 1.35 -19.50 25.03
CA THR A 14 1.45 -20.19 26.32
C THR A 14 0.55 -19.50 27.35
N ARG A 15 -0.36 -20.25 27.97
CA ARG A 15 -1.26 -19.76 29.02
C ARG A 15 -0.94 -20.42 30.37
N LEU A 16 -1.20 -19.71 31.45
CA LEU A 16 -1.13 -20.28 32.81
C LEU A 16 -2.17 -21.40 32.97
N SER A 17 -1.73 -22.58 33.41
CA SER A 17 -2.63 -23.64 33.89
C SER A 17 -2.99 -23.34 35.34
N VAL A 18 -4.29 -23.27 35.66
CA VAL A 18 -4.79 -22.98 37.01
C VAL A 18 -5.32 -24.28 37.60
N GLU A 19 -4.68 -24.73 38.68
CA GLU A 19 -4.97 -25.99 39.38
C GLU A 19 -5.15 -25.73 40.88
N ASP A 20 -5.87 -26.61 41.57
CA ASP A 20 -6.08 -26.50 43.02
C ASP A 20 -4.74 -26.58 43.76
N GLY A 21 -4.54 -25.64 44.70
CA GLY A 21 -3.29 -25.50 45.43
C GLY A 21 -2.20 -24.71 44.71
N LEU A 22 -2.46 -24.18 43.50
CA LEU A 22 -1.53 -23.26 42.84
C LEU A 22 -1.36 -21.97 43.67
N LEU A 23 -0.13 -21.71 44.11
CA LEU A 23 0.21 -20.46 44.80
C LEU A 23 0.36 -19.32 43.79
N LEU A 24 -0.62 -18.42 43.76
CA LEU A 24 -0.57 -17.25 42.88
C LEU A 24 0.39 -16.19 43.43
N ASN A 25 1.36 -15.78 42.61
CA ASN A 25 2.28 -14.68 42.89
C ASN A 25 2.21 -13.61 41.79
N ALA A 26 2.97 -12.52 41.94
CA ALA A 26 2.97 -11.42 40.97
C ALA A 26 3.40 -11.84 39.57
N GLU A 27 4.39 -12.73 39.46
CA GLU A 27 4.92 -13.23 38.17
C GLU A 27 3.87 -14.05 37.42
N LEU A 28 3.19 -14.98 38.09
CA LEU A 28 2.11 -15.79 37.49
C LEU A 28 0.90 -14.92 37.11
N TRP A 29 0.60 -13.88 37.90
CA TRP A 29 -0.43 -12.91 37.57
C TRP A 29 -0.06 -12.07 36.33
N GLN A 30 1.19 -11.61 36.25
CA GLN A 30 1.72 -10.91 35.07
C GLN A 30 1.69 -11.81 33.84
N CYS A 31 2.08 -13.08 33.96
CA CYS A 31 2.03 -14.07 32.88
C CYS A 31 0.60 -14.22 32.33
N ALA A 32 -0.41 -14.32 33.20
CA ALA A 32 -1.81 -14.41 32.78
C ALA A 32 -2.26 -13.16 32.00
N HIS A 33 -1.91 -11.95 32.47
CA HIS A 33 -2.27 -10.71 31.77
C HIS A 33 -1.50 -10.51 30.45
N GLN A 34 -0.21 -10.84 30.43
CA GLN A 34 0.60 -10.80 29.21
C GLN A 34 0.06 -11.74 28.15
N TYR A 35 -0.44 -12.92 28.52
CA TYR A 35 -1.13 -13.82 27.57
C TYR A 35 -2.33 -13.15 26.90
N HIS A 36 -3.19 -12.47 27.68
CA HIS A 36 -4.35 -11.78 27.14
C HIS A 36 -3.96 -10.63 26.23
N ARG A 37 -2.98 -9.80 26.63
CA ARG A 37 -2.43 -8.71 25.80
C ARG A 37 -1.82 -9.26 24.51
N HIS A 38 -0.99 -10.29 24.59
CA HIS A 38 -0.36 -10.89 23.41
C HIS A 38 -1.38 -11.47 22.44
N ARG A 39 -2.41 -12.17 22.94
CA ARG A 39 -3.50 -12.70 22.11
C ARG A 39 -4.31 -11.58 21.45
N GLN A 40 -4.58 -10.47 22.15
CA GLN A 40 -5.23 -9.29 21.58
C GLN A 40 -4.38 -8.65 20.49
N ASN A 41 -3.08 -8.48 20.72
CA ASN A 41 -2.14 -7.91 19.77
C ASN A 41 -2.05 -8.76 18.50
N ILE A 42 -1.94 -10.09 18.62
CA ILE A 42 -1.96 -10.99 17.45
C ILE A 42 -3.27 -10.86 16.68
N HIS A 43 -4.41 -10.82 17.38
CA HIS A 43 -5.71 -10.66 16.73
C HIS A 43 -5.77 -9.33 15.95
N PHE A 44 -5.33 -8.23 16.56
CA PHE A 44 -5.28 -6.93 15.90
C PHE A 44 -4.35 -6.96 14.69
N GLN A 45 -3.09 -7.38 14.86
CA GLN A 45 -2.09 -7.45 13.80
C GLN A 45 -2.56 -8.33 12.64
N SER A 46 -3.29 -9.42 12.91
CA SER A 46 -3.79 -10.32 11.87
C SER A 46 -4.85 -9.67 10.98
N LEU A 47 -5.66 -8.76 11.52
CA LEU A 47 -6.91 -8.32 10.89
C LEU A 47 -6.99 -6.81 10.64
N ASN A 48 -6.13 -6.00 11.23
CA ASN A 48 -6.23 -4.54 11.20
C ASN A 48 -4.88 -3.89 10.86
N GLN A 49 -4.97 -2.66 10.37
CA GLN A 49 -3.83 -1.76 10.18
C GLN A 49 -3.82 -0.69 11.26
N PRO A 50 -2.63 -0.21 11.67
CA PRO A 50 -2.52 0.88 12.62
C PRO A 50 -3.07 2.19 12.07
N GLY A 51 -3.46 3.07 12.98
CA GLY A 51 -3.95 4.40 12.63
C GLY A 51 -4.88 4.99 13.67
N ILE A 52 -5.50 6.10 13.30
CA ILE A 52 -6.43 6.86 14.12
C ILE A 52 -7.80 6.18 14.07
N VAL A 53 -8.36 5.87 15.23
CA VAL A 53 -9.71 5.33 15.38
C VAL A 53 -10.73 6.48 15.43
N SER A 54 -10.44 7.51 16.22
CA SER A 54 -11.30 8.70 16.36
C SER A 54 -10.53 9.90 16.89
N GLY A 55 -11.01 11.11 16.61
CA GLY A 55 -10.44 12.36 17.15
C GLY A 55 -9.03 12.65 16.63
N LEU A 56 -8.15 13.12 17.52
CA LEU A 56 -6.73 13.43 17.25
C LEU A 56 -6.51 14.42 16.09
N GLY A 57 -7.46 15.33 15.88
CA GLY A 57 -7.29 16.48 15.00
C GLY A 57 -6.27 17.48 15.56
N VAL A 58 -5.61 18.21 14.66
CA VAL A 58 -4.60 19.22 14.99
C VAL A 58 -5.05 20.58 14.47
N SER A 59 -4.98 21.61 15.31
CA SER A 59 -5.31 22.99 14.96
C SER A 59 -4.27 23.97 15.48
N VAL A 60 -4.07 25.09 14.78
CA VAL A 60 -3.24 26.19 15.26
C VAL A 60 -3.97 26.93 16.37
N ILE A 61 -3.28 27.22 17.47
CA ILE A 61 -3.79 28.03 18.58
C ILE A 61 -2.82 29.18 18.90
N PRO A 62 -3.29 30.27 19.53
CA PRO A 62 -2.37 31.24 20.12
C PRO A 62 -1.54 30.60 21.24
N ALA A 63 -0.40 31.21 21.55
CA ALA A 63 0.41 30.79 22.69
C ALA A 63 -0.39 30.94 24.00
N PRO A 64 -0.36 29.93 24.90
CA PRO A 64 -1.08 30.00 26.17
C PRO A 64 -0.66 31.22 27.01
N GLU A 65 -1.60 31.80 27.75
CA GLU A 65 -1.39 33.08 28.45
C GLU A 65 -0.23 33.03 29.46
N ASN A 66 -0.03 31.88 30.10
CA ASN A 66 0.97 31.66 31.16
C ASN A 66 2.38 31.35 30.65
N ILE A 67 2.60 31.35 29.34
CA ILE A 67 3.88 31.04 28.71
C ILE A 67 4.74 32.31 28.53
N ALA A 68 6.05 32.18 28.77
CA ALA A 68 7.02 33.27 28.60
C ALA A 68 6.99 33.88 27.18
N ALA A 69 7.16 35.20 27.07
CA ALA A 69 7.05 35.93 25.79
C ALA A 69 7.91 35.34 24.66
N LYS A 70 9.10 34.80 24.97
CA LYS A 70 9.99 34.15 23.98
C LYS A 70 9.40 32.92 23.28
N TYR A 71 8.34 32.36 23.84
CA TYR A 71 7.62 31.21 23.29
C TYR A 71 6.28 31.62 22.68
N ARG A 72 5.97 32.91 22.59
CA ARG A 72 4.78 33.44 21.90
C ARG A 72 5.12 33.73 20.43
N ASP A 73 5.56 32.69 19.73
CA ASP A 73 6.21 32.76 18.42
C ASP A 73 5.34 32.21 17.28
N GLY A 74 4.03 32.01 17.51
CA GLY A 74 3.10 31.53 16.47
C GLY A 74 3.25 30.04 16.14
N ARG A 75 3.90 29.26 17.01
CA ARG A 75 4.21 27.84 16.81
C ARG A 75 3.39 26.88 17.66
N TRP A 76 2.24 27.33 18.14
CA TRP A 76 1.41 26.54 19.05
C TRP A 76 0.31 25.80 18.31
N LEU A 77 0.16 24.54 18.68
CA LEU A 77 -0.83 23.61 18.18
C LEU A 77 -1.68 23.11 19.34
N GLU A 78 -2.94 22.82 19.06
CA GLU A 78 -3.77 21.99 19.91
C GLU A 78 -3.98 20.65 19.23
N ILE A 79 -3.76 19.57 19.99
CA ILE A 79 -4.05 18.21 19.58
C ILE A 79 -5.28 17.77 20.36
N SER A 80 -6.40 17.60 19.67
CA SER A 80 -7.66 17.18 20.28
C SER A 80 -7.58 15.78 20.86
N HIS A 81 -8.46 15.50 21.83
CA HIS A 81 -8.63 14.16 22.39
C HIS A 81 -8.97 13.12 21.31
N GLY A 82 -8.69 11.86 21.58
CA GLY A 82 -9.01 10.78 20.65
C GLY A 82 -8.24 9.50 20.93
N VAL A 83 -8.38 8.56 20.00
CA VAL A 83 -7.82 7.21 20.11
C VAL A 83 -7.13 6.83 18.81
N ALA A 84 -5.93 6.27 18.93
CA ALA A 84 -5.21 5.60 17.86
C ALA A 84 -4.76 4.20 18.31
N ILE A 85 -4.31 3.39 17.36
CA ILE A 85 -3.71 2.08 17.63
C ILE A 85 -2.42 1.97 16.81
N ASP A 86 -1.32 1.59 17.45
CA ASP A 86 -0.02 1.39 16.79
C ASP A 86 0.06 0.05 16.03
N LEU A 87 1.18 -0.22 15.33
CA LEU A 87 1.32 -1.46 14.56
C LEU A 87 1.20 -2.71 15.43
N LEU A 88 1.65 -2.63 16.68
CA LEU A 88 1.64 -3.78 17.58
C LEU A 88 0.25 -4.06 18.15
N GLY A 89 -0.72 -3.17 17.94
CA GLY A 89 -2.07 -3.27 18.49
C GLY A 89 -2.23 -2.61 19.84
N ASN A 90 -1.27 -1.77 20.26
CA ASN A 90 -1.38 -1.05 21.52
C ASN A 90 -2.30 0.17 21.34
N PRO A 91 -3.35 0.32 22.18
CA PRO A 91 -4.18 1.51 22.19
C PRO A 91 -3.39 2.75 22.65
N ILE A 92 -3.59 3.87 21.96
CA ILE A 92 -3.04 5.17 22.31
C ILE A 92 -4.23 6.08 22.60
N VAL A 93 -4.45 6.39 23.87
CA VAL A 93 -5.59 7.21 24.31
C VAL A 93 -5.10 8.59 24.72
N VAL A 94 -5.55 9.62 24.01
CA VAL A 94 -5.35 11.02 24.38
C VAL A 94 -6.67 11.50 25.01
N PRO A 95 -6.79 11.56 26.34
CA PRO A 95 -8.08 11.73 27.01
C PRO A 95 -8.61 13.16 26.96
N GLN A 96 -7.73 14.15 26.78
CA GLN A 96 -8.05 15.58 26.76
C GLN A 96 -7.19 16.30 25.72
N PRO A 97 -7.62 17.46 25.21
CA PRO A 97 -6.80 18.27 24.32
C PRO A 97 -5.45 18.65 24.93
N ILE A 98 -4.42 18.73 24.09
CA ILE A 98 -3.04 19.01 24.51
C ILE A 98 -2.49 20.18 23.70
N GLU A 99 -2.02 21.18 24.42
CA GLU A 99 -1.25 22.28 23.87
C GLU A 99 0.18 21.79 23.58
N PHE A 100 0.62 21.93 22.33
CA PHE A 100 1.92 21.47 21.87
C PHE A 100 2.63 22.61 21.14
N ARG A 101 3.85 22.95 21.56
CA ARG A 101 4.68 23.94 20.86
C ARG A 101 5.69 23.24 19.95
N LEU A 102 5.65 23.60 18.68
CA LEU A 102 6.65 23.18 17.70
C LEU A 102 8.01 23.82 18.04
N ALA A 103 9.02 22.99 18.29
CA ALA A 103 10.38 23.41 18.63
C ALA A 103 11.33 23.41 17.43
N SER A 104 11.01 22.64 16.39
CA SER A 104 11.81 22.48 15.18
C SER A 104 11.92 23.78 14.39
N GLU A 105 13.13 24.06 13.87
CA GLU A 105 13.45 25.26 13.12
C GLU A 105 14.16 24.92 11.81
N ALA A 106 13.68 25.49 10.71
CA ALA A 106 14.39 25.48 9.44
C ALA A 106 15.48 26.55 9.47
N LYS A 107 16.73 26.15 9.20
CA LYS A 107 17.89 27.06 9.12
C LYS A 107 18.07 27.61 7.71
N ASP A 108 18.59 26.78 6.81
CA ASP A 108 18.96 27.19 5.45
C ASP A 108 18.04 26.63 4.37
N ARG A 109 17.30 25.56 4.69
CA ARG A 109 16.42 24.85 3.76
C ARG A 109 15.08 24.52 4.42
N PRO A 110 14.00 24.36 3.63
CA PRO A 110 12.72 23.89 4.13
C PRO A 110 12.88 22.59 4.93
N LEU A 111 12.19 22.50 6.05
CA LEU A 111 12.22 21.35 6.96
C LEU A 111 10.82 20.76 7.07
N LEU A 112 10.66 19.50 6.66
CA LEU A 112 9.42 18.77 6.88
C LEU A 112 9.42 18.20 8.30
N VAL A 113 8.44 18.58 9.10
CA VAL A 113 8.26 18.11 10.48
C VAL A 113 6.98 17.29 10.57
N TYR A 114 7.06 16.15 11.24
CA TYR A 114 5.96 15.24 11.52
C TYR A 114 5.56 15.36 12.98
N ILE A 115 4.27 15.49 13.25
CA ILE A 115 3.73 15.36 14.60
C ILE A 115 3.15 13.96 14.74
N THR A 116 3.61 13.24 15.76
CA THR A 116 3.27 11.83 15.98
C THR A 116 2.78 11.59 17.38
N VAL A 117 1.97 10.55 17.55
CA VAL A 117 1.60 10.01 18.87
C VAL A 117 2.03 8.55 18.97
N SER A 118 2.50 8.13 20.14
CA SER A 118 2.96 6.76 20.41
C SER A 118 2.50 6.25 21.79
N TYR A 119 2.37 4.94 21.91
CA TYR A 119 2.10 4.26 23.18
C TYR A 119 3.34 4.28 24.08
N VAL A 120 3.13 4.51 25.38
CA VAL A 120 4.18 4.45 26.40
C VAL A 120 3.79 3.45 27.47
N ASP A 121 4.60 2.39 27.57
CA ASP A 121 4.46 1.39 28.62
C ASP A 121 4.70 2.03 30.00
N PRO A 122 3.70 2.04 30.90
CA PRO A 122 3.82 2.67 32.20
C PRO A 122 4.89 2.02 33.08
N GLU A 123 5.23 0.75 32.87
CA GLU A 123 6.31 0.08 33.62
C GLU A 123 7.69 0.71 33.37
N LYS A 124 7.84 1.43 32.24
CA LYS A 124 9.07 2.16 31.89
C LYS A 124 9.11 3.57 32.47
N LEU A 125 8.02 4.06 33.07
CA LEU A 125 7.93 5.40 33.62
C LEU A 125 8.38 5.43 35.08
N TYR A 126 9.34 6.31 35.41
CA TYR A 126 9.81 6.53 36.79
C TYR A 126 8.79 7.25 37.70
N ARG A 127 7.57 7.55 37.24
CA ARG A 127 6.58 8.29 38.05
C ARG A 127 5.93 7.38 39.09
N GLN A 128 5.85 7.87 40.31
CA GLN A 128 5.05 7.28 41.39
C GLN A 128 3.56 7.41 41.07
N GLN A 129 3.02 6.50 40.26
CA GLN A 129 1.60 6.22 40.27
C GLN A 129 1.25 5.49 41.59
N THR A 130 -0.02 5.56 42.01
CA THR A 130 -0.51 4.85 43.20
C THR A 130 -0.02 3.40 43.22
N LYS A 131 0.39 2.89 44.40
CA LYS A 131 1.13 1.62 44.60
C LYS A 131 0.60 0.38 43.82
N TYR A 132 -0.65 0.39 43.37
CA TYR A 132 -1.31 -0.76 42.73
C TYR A 132 -2.03 -0.46 41.40
N LEU A 133 -2.08 0.80 40.94
CA LEU A 133 -2.75 1.15 39.68
C LEU A 133 -1.74 1.79 38.73
N LEU A 134 -1.62 1.20 37.54
CA LEU A 134 -0.83 1.72 36.44
C LEU A 134 -1.76 2.17 35.32
N GLU A 135 -1.64 3.43 34.91
CA GLU A 135 -2.38 3.98 33.79
C GLU A 135 -1.49 3.97 32.55
N GLU A 136 -1.98 3.37 31.46
CA GLU A 136 -1.31 3.41 30.16
C GLU A 136 -1.15 4.86 29.70
N SER A 137 0.03 5.21 29.22
CA SER A 137 0.37 6.58 28.83
C SER A 137 0.64 6.66 27.34
N PHE A 138 0.68 7.88 26.83
CA PHE A 138 1.10 8.17 25.47
C PHE A 138 2.21 9.23 25.48
N ARG A 139 2.84 9.41 24.32
CA ARG A 139 3.78 10.51 24.07
C ARG A 139 3.46 11.14 22.73
N ILE A 140 3.54 12.47 22.67
CA ILE A 140 3.44 13.26 21.45
C ILE A 140 4.83 13.82 21.18
N ASP A 141 5.33 13.57 19.98
CA ASP A 141 6.66 13.99 19.55
C ASP A 141 6.59 14.71 18.19
N GLU A 142 7.47 15.69 18.01
CA GLU A 142 7.83 16.21 16.69
C GLU A 142 9.08 15.50 16.16
N LYS A 143 9.10 15.20 14.86
CA LYS A 143 10.21 14.50 14.21
C LYS A 143 10.51 15.08 12.84
N THR A 144 11.76 15.03 12.42
CA THR A 144 12.20 15.43 11.07
C THR A 144 12.41 14.24 10.14
N SER A 145 12.23 13.03 10.65
CA SER A 145 12.19 11.78 9.89
C SER A 145 10.76 11.24 9.86
N PRO A 146 10.39 10.46 8.83
CA PRO A 146 9.08 9.83 8.78
C PRO A 146 8.76 9.00 10.04
N PRO A 147 7.48 8.89 10.43
CA PRO A 147 7.05 8.07 11.57
C PRO A 147 7.48 6.61 11.43
N THR A 148 7.83 6.00 12.55
CA THR A 148 8.11 4.56 12.66
C THR A 148 6.82 3.76 12.79
N GLU A 149 6.93 2.44 12.78
CA GLU A 149 5.79 1.52 12.92
C GLU A 149 5.03 1.64 14.26
N LEU A 150 5.67 2.16 15.31
CA LEU A 150 5.09 2.34 16.63
C LEU A 150 4.48 3.74 16.85
N GLU A 151 4.49 4.56 15.79
CA GLU A 151 4.07 5.95 15.84
C GLU A 151 2.94 6.17 14.83
N VAL A 152 1.94 6.95 15.25
CA VAL A 152 0.82 7.34 14.39
C VAL A 152 0.96 8.81 14.01
N GLU A 153 1.05 9.10 12.70
CA GLU A 153 1.13 10.46 12.15
C GLU A 153 -0.18 11.22 12.42
N LEU A 154 -0.08 12.36 13.10
CA LEU A 154 -1.20 13.28 13.33
C LEU A 154 -1.28 14.36 12.25
N CYS A 155 -0.13 14.92 11.87
CA CYS A 155 0.01 15.86 10.77
C CYS A 155 1.48 16.00 10.36
N ARG A 156 1.73 16.68 9.25
CA ARG A 156 3.05 17.20 8.88
C ARG A 156 2.98 18.69 8.58
N ILE A 157 4.11 19.37 8.69
CA ILE A 157 4.24 20.81 8.41
C ILE A 157 5.55 21.03 7.66
N LEU A 158 5.50 21.70 6.52
CA LEU A 158 6.70 22.14 5.80
C LEU A 158 7.11 23.53 6.31
N ILE A 159 8.15 23.58 7.12
CA ILE A 159 8.64 24.81 7.74
C ILE A 159 9.67 25.49 6.85
N LEU A 160 9.52 26.79 6.61
CA LEU A 160 10.52 27.60 5.90
C LEU A 160 11.55 28.24 6.84
N PRO A 161 12.78 28.49 6.34
CA PRO A 161 13.76 29.32 7.02
C PRO A 161 13.19 30.67 7.50
N GLY A 162 13.55 31.06 8.73
CA GLY A 162 13.17 32.36 9.30
C GLY A 162 12.07 32.28 10.35
N THR A 163 11.22 33.33 10.40
CA THR A 163 10.12 33.39 11.38
C THR A 163 8.99 32.47 10.92
N VAL A 164 8.68 31.47 11.75
CA VAL A 164 7.63 30.49 11.48
C VAL A 164 6.36 30.96 12.17
N ASN A 165 5.34 31.28 11.40
CA ASN A 165 4.00 31.54 11.92
C ASN A 165 3.07 30.49 11.32
N LEU A 166 2.58 29.57 12.16
CA LEU A 166 1.72 28.50 11.70
C LEU A 166 0.34 29.04 11.37
N THR A 167 -0.25 28.56 10.28
CA THR A 167 -1.60 28.94 9.86
C THR A 167 -2.45 27.72 9.52
N VAL A 168 -3.77 27.91 9.58
CA VAL A 168 -4.70 26.91 9.07
C VAL A 168 -4.61 26.91 7.54
N ALA A 169 -4.60 25.73 6.93
CA ALA A 169 -4.52 25.60 5.49
C ALA A 169 -5.71 26.28 4.81
N THR A 170 -5.42 27.21 3.89
CA THR A 170 -6.48 27.86 3.09
C THR A 170 -7.18 26.84 2.18
N ASN A 171 -6.41 25.87 1.66
CA ASN A 171 -6.91 24.73 0.92
C ASN A 171 -6.37 23.43 1.51
N VAL A 172 -7.23 22.67 2.19
CA VAL A 172 -6.86 21.43 2.88
C VAL A 172 -6.31 20.33 1.95
N PHE A 173 -6.58 20.40 0.64
CA PHE A 173 -6.04 19.46 -0.35
C PHE A 173 -4.67 19.90 -0.88
N PHE A 174 -4.30 21.16 -0.72
CA PHE A 174 -3.01 21.72 -1.12
C PHE A 174 -2.44 22.65 -0.04
N PRO A 175 -2.13 22.12 1.17
CA PRO A 175 -1.49 22.90 2.22
C PRO A 175 -0.16 23.48 1.71
N GLN A 176 0.06 24.76 1.97
CA GLN A 176 1.28 25.49 1.65
C GLN A 176 2.28 25.39 2.80
N GLU A 177 3.39 26.10 2.68
CA GLU A 177 4.41 26.18 3.72
C GLU A 177 3.86 26.82 5.01
N ASN A 178 4.36 26.35 6.15
CA ASN A 178 3.89 26.71 7.51
C ASN A 178 2.39 26.44 7.76
N GLU A 179 1.69 25.76 6.84
CA GLU A 179 0.31 25.29 7.06
C GLU A 179 0.31 23.83 7.55
N ILE A 180 -0.71 23.49 8.35
CA ILE A 180 -0.92 22.11 8.81
C ILE A 180 -1.39 21.24 7.64
N ASP A 181 -0.67 20.15 7.37
CA ASP A 181 -1.06 19.14 6.39
C ASP A 181 -1.58 17.87 7.07
N LEU A 182 -2.90 17.66 6.95
CA LEU A 182 -3.62 16.53 7.53
C LEU A 182 -3.87 15.38 6.54
N ARG A 183 -3.46 15.51 5.27
CA ARG A 183 -3.84 14.59 4.18
C ARG A 183 -3.32 13.16 4.35
N TYR A 184 -2.31 12.99 5.19
CA TYR A 184 -1.57 11.75 5.35
C TYR A 184 -1.91 10.98 6.63
N ARG A 185 -2.89 11.46 7.40
CA ARG A 185 -3.43 10.77 8.56
C ARG A 185 -4.02 9.43 8.12
N LYS A 186 -3.50 8.33 8.67
CA LYS A 186 -4.03 6.99 8.44
C LYS A 186 -5.14 6.70 9.44
N SER A 187 -6.29 6.25 8.94
CA SER A 187 -7.36 5.71 9.78
C SER A 187 -7.06 4.25 10.10
N ALA A 188 -7.35 3.81 11.32
CA ALA A 188 -7.37 2.40 11.65
C ALA A 188 -8.45 1.71 10.80
N MET A 189 -8.09 0.63 10.13
CA MET A 189 -9.00 -0.09 9.23
C MET A 189 -8.65 -1.57 9.14
N ALA A 190 -9.56 -2.35 8.54
CA ALA A 190 -9.29 -3.75 8.25
C ALA A 190 -8.04 -3.90 7.36
N ARG A 191 -7.24 -4.90 7.67
CA ARG A 191 -6.00 -5.22 6.97
C ARG A 191 -6.29 -5.76 5.58
N ARG A 192 -5.71 -5.08 4.59
CA ARG A 192 -5.61 -5.55 3.22
C ARG A 192 -4.88 -6.89 3.21
N GLN A 193 -5.51 -7.90 2.63
CA GLN A 193 -4.96 -9.26 2.59
C GLN A 193 -4.03 -9.44 1.40
N GLU A 194 -4.24 -8.64 0.34
CA GLU A 194 -3.57 -8.78 -0.94
C GLU A 194 -2.84 -7.47 -1.26
N VAL A 195 -1.51 -7.52 -1.36
CA VAL A 195 -0.70 -6.36 -1.78
C VAL A 195 -0.08 -6.73 -3.11
N VAL A 196 -0.43 -5.96 -4.15
CA VAL A 196 0.02 -6.21 -5.52
C VAL A 196 1.05 -5.16 -5.96
N ARG A 197 2.11 -5.63 -6.62
CA ARG A 197 3.17 -4.82 -7.22
C ARG A 197 3.23 -5.05 -8.72
N THR A 198 3.52 -3.97 -9.45
CA THR A 198 3.61 -3.99 -10.91
C THR A 198 4.91 -3.36 -11.36
N GLY A 199 5.59 -4.07 -12.26
CA GLY A 199 6.76 -3.56 -12.96
C GLY A 199 6.46 -3.32 -14.44
N LEU A 200 7.17 -2.35 -15.02
CA LEU A 200 7.18 -2.04 -16.44
C LEU A 200 8.55 -2.38 -17.01
N VAL A 201 8.60 -3.23 -18.03
CA VAL A 201 9.77 -3.33 -18.91
C VAL A 201 9.81 -2.05 -19.74
N THR A 202 10.90 -1.28 -19.62
CA THR A 202 11.02 0.07 -20.20
C THR A 202 12.23 0.15 -21.12
N GLN A 203 12.12 0.97 -22.17
CA GLN A 203 13.23 1.42 -23.01
C GLN A 203 13.57 2.90 -22.80
N ASN A 204 13.00 3.53 -21.76
CA ASN A 204 13.07 4.97 -21.47
C ASN A 204 12.46 5.83 -22.59
N SER A 205 11.33 5.38 -23.13
CA SER A 205 10.55 6.11 -24.14
C SER A 205 9.51 7.04 -23.49
N ALA A 206 9.01 8.02 -24.25
CA ALA A 206 7.91 8.88 -23.78
C ALA A 206 6.60 8.10 -23.55
N SER A 207 6.37 7.03 -24.32
CA SER A 207 5.24 6.12 -24.12
C SER A 207 5.31 5.39 -22.78
N ASP A 208 6.51 5.08 -22.28
CA ASP A 208 6.69 4.40 -21.00
C ASP A 208 6.16 5.27 -19.86
N GLY A 209 6.42 6.58 -19.90
CA GLY A 209 5.90 7.53 -18.92
C GLY A 209 4.37 7.56 -18.85
N LEU A 210 3.69 7.48 -20.00
CA LEU A 210 2.22 7.44 -20.05
C LEU A 210 1.68 6.13 -19.46
N VAL A 211 2.27 4.99 -19.83
CA VAL A 211 1.87 3.67 -19.30
C VAL A 211 2.15 3.57 -17.80
N MET A 212 3.31 4.02 -17.32
CA MET A 212 3.63 4.07 -15.89
C MET A 212 2.60 4.90 -15.12
N SER A 213 2.23 6.07 -15.65
CA SER A 213 1.21 6.90 -15.02
C SER A 213 -0.14 6.19 -14.99
N ALA A 214 -0.55 5.54 -16.09
CA ALA A 214 -1.81 4.83 -16.17
C ALA A 214 -1.87 3.63 -15.20
N LEU A 215 -0.80 2.85 -15.09
CA LEU A 215 -0.67 1.76 -14.13
C LEU A 215 -0.69 2.28 -12.68
N SER A 216 -0.03 3.40 -12.41
CA SER A 216 -0.06 4.04 -11.09
C SER A 216 -1.49 4.44 -10.69
N GLU A 217 -2.27 5.02 -11.61
CA GLU A 217 -3.67 5.36 -11.37
C GLU A 217 -4.56 4.12 -11.19
N LEU A 218 -4.33 3.04 -11.96
CA LEU A 218 -5.00 1.76 -11.74
C LEU A 218 -4.74 1.25 -10.31
N LEU A 219 -3.48 1.23 -9.88
CA LEU A 219 -3.07 0.74 -8.56
C LEU A 219 -3.69 1.58 -7.42
N ARG A 220 -3.84 2.90 -7.62
CA ARG A 220 -4.54 3.79 -6.67
C ARG A 220 -6.04 3.48 -6.59
N SER A 221 -6.67 3.17 -7.73
CA SER A 221 -8.11 2.91 -7.81
C SER A 221 -8.56 1.65 -7.04
N ILE A 222 -7.65 0.68 -6.84
CA ILE A 222 -7.94 -0.60 -6.17
C ILE A 222 -8.58 -0.39 -4.81
N THR A 223 -8.04 0.50 -3.99
CA THR A 223 -8.49 0.68 -2.60
C THR A 223 -9.94 1.14 -2.49
N ALA A 224 -10.46 1.81 -3.53
CA ALA A 224 -11.84 2.26 -3.62
C ALA A 224 -12.76 1.20 -4.23
N LEU A 225 -12.29 0.45 -5.24
CA LEU A 225 -13.11 -0.51 -6.00
C LEU A 225 -13.09 -1.93 -5.39
N TYR A 226 -11.95 -2.37 -4.85
CA TYR A 226 -11.76 -3.67 -4.23
C TYR A 226 -10.94 -3.57 -2.93
N PRO A 227 -11.59 -3.19 -1.81
CA PRO A 227 -10.95 -2.96 -0.52
C PRO A 227 -10.19 -4.16 0.09
N ALA A 228 -10.33 -5.37 -0.43
CA ALA A 228 -9.52 -6.50 0.07
C ALA A 228 -8.05 -6.43 -0.38
N MET A 229 -7.77 -5.64 -1.44
CA MET A 229 -6.46 -5.50 -2.08
C MET A 229 -5.92 -4.07 -1.97
N GLU A 230 -4.60 -3.95 -2.01
CA GLU A 230 -3.86 -2.69 -2.12
C GLU A 230 -2.86 -2.77 -3.28
N GLY A 231 -2.83 -1.73 -4.12
CA GLY A 231 -1.83 -1.56 -5.15
C GLY A 231 -0.71 -0.62 -4.69
N ILE A 232 0.54 -1.05 -4.83
CA ILE A 232 1.69 -0.17 -4.62
C ILE A 232 1.79 0.79 -5.81
N ALA A 233 1.32 2.03 -5.66
CA ALA A 233 1.23 2.99 -6.77
C ALA A 233 2.56 3.33 -7.47
N GLU A 234 3.70 3.00 -6.87
CA GLU A 234 5.02 3.13 -7.49
C GLU A 234 5.29 1.93 -8.38
N VAL A 235 5.22 2.15 -9.70
CA VAL A 235 5.50 1.12 -10.72
C VAL A 235 7.02 0.99 -10.88
N SER A 236 7.54 -0.23 -10.72
CA SER A 236 8.97 -0.48 -10.84
C SER A 236 9.40 -0.40 -12.32
N GLN A 237 10.62 0.08 -12.56
CA GLN A 237 11.25 -0.01 -13.88
C GLN A 237 12.09 -1.28 -13.93
N VAL A 238 11.73 -2.20 -14.82
CA VAL A 238 12.28 -3.55 -14.85
C VAL A 238 13.25 -3.68 -16.02
N SER A 239 14.49 -4.04 -15.69
CA SER A 239 15.51 -4.43 -16.68
C SER A 239 15.66 -5.94 -16.70
N LEU A 240 15.40 -6.55 -17.85
CA LEU A 240 15.38 -8.02 -18.04
C LEU A 240 16.74 -8.70 -17.82
N LEU A 241 17.84 -7.96 -17.63
CA LEU A 241 19.18 -8.51 -17.41
C LEU A 241 19.82 -8.02 -16.11
N ALA A 242 19.08 -7.31 -15.25
CA ALA A 242 19.59 -6.86 -13.97
C ALA A 242 19.54 -7.98 -12.93
N GLU A 243 20.55 -8.06 -12.05
CA GLU A 243 20.69 -9.08 -11.00
C GLU A 243 19.76 -8.86 -9.79
N SER A 244 18.85 -7.88 -9.83
CA SER A 244 17.99 -7.57 -8.70
C SER A 244 16.82 -8.57 -8.59
N PRO A 245 16.47 -9.02 -7.38
CA PRO A 245 15.34 -9.91 -7.19
C PRO A 245 14.04 -9.24 -7.63
N LEU A 246 13.27 -9.94 -8.46
CA LEU A 246 11.99 -9.43 -8.93
C LEU A 246 10.92 -9.57 -7.83
N ASN A 247 10.46 -8.42 -7.33
CA ASN A 247 9.46 -8.32 -6.27
C ASN A 247 8.05 -8.02 -6.81
N ASP A 248 7.87 -7.97 -8.12
CA ASP A 248 6.61 -7.64 -8.77
C ASP A 248 5.78 -8.90 -9.05
N ASP A 249 4.46 -8.77 -8.93
CA ASP A 249 3.51 -9.84 -9.22
C ASP A 249 3.11 -9.84 -10.70
N LEU A 250 3.06 -8.65 -11.29
CA LEU A 250 2.74 -8.39 -12.69
C LEU A 250 3.88 -7.62 -13.37
N ILE A 251 4.29 -8.08 -14.55
CA ILE A 251 5.23 -7.38 -15.43
C ILE A 251 4.52 -6.98 -16.70
N TYR A 252 4.40 -5.68 -16.92
CA TYR A 252 3.89 -5.12 -18.15
C TYR A 252 5.00 -5.03 -19.20
N ILE A 253 4.70 -5.47 -20.43
CA ILE A 253 5.58 -5.38 -21.59
C ILE A 253 4.76 -4.90 -22.78
N ASN A 254 5.22 -3.86 -23.49
CA ASN A 254 4.59 -3.48 -24.75
C ASN A 254 4.84 -4.56 -25.80
N TYR A 255 3.86 -4.88 -26.65
CA TYR A 255 4.04 -5.86 -27.71
C TYR A 255 5.24 -5.61 -28.63
N GLN A 256 5.46 -4.36 -29.03
CA GLN A 256 6.57 -4.02 -29.94
C GLN A 256 7.92 -4.36 -29.31
N GLU A 257 8.03 -4.18 -28.00
CA GLU A 257 9.22 -4.59 -27.26
C GLU A 257 9.29 -6.11 -27.13
N PHE A 258 8.16 -6.75 -26.80
CA PHE A 258 8.07 -8.19 -26.59
C PHE A 258 8.57 -8.98 -27.81
N ILE A 259 8.17 -8.61 -29.03
CA ILE A 259 8.58 -9.32 -30.25
C ILE A 259 10.04 -9.08 -30.67
N THR A 260 10.71 -8.08 -30.07
CA THR A 260 12.13 -7.78 -30.35
C THR A 260 13.08 -8.34 -29.29
N LEU A 261 12.55 -9.05 -28.29
CA LEU A 261 13.37 -9.66 -27.24
C LEU A 261 14.27 -10.75 -27.79
N SER A 262 15.53 -10.74 -27.34
CA SER A 262 16.49 -11.81 -27.62
C SER A 262 16.16 -13.08 -26.83
N ASP A 263 16.66 -14.24 -27.27
CA ASP A 263 16.44 -15.51 -26.58
C ASP A 263 16.92 -15.47 -25.11
N ALA A 264 18.04 -14.79 -24.83
CA ALA A 264 18.52 -14.60 -23.46
C ALA A 264 17.51 -13.86 -22.55
N LYS A 265 16.81 -12.86 -23.09
CA LYS A 265 15.76 -12.14 -22.35
C LYS A 265 14.49 -12.98 -22.20
N LEU A 266 14.17 -13.82 -23.20
CA LEU A 266 13.04 -14.75 -23.12
C LEU A 266 13.24 -15.84 -22.07
N GLU A 267 14.48 -16.31 -21.87
CA GLU A 267 14.81 -17.22 -20.78
C GLU A 267 14.54 -16.59 -19.40
N VAL A 268 14.90 -15.32 -19.21
CA VAL A 268 14.56 -14.61 -17.96
C VAL A 268 13.05 -14.51 -17.74
N LEU A 269 12.29 -14.20 -18.81
CA LEU A 269 10.82 -14.18 -18.73
C LEU A 269 10.23 -15.55 -18.39
N ARG A 270 10.84 -16.65 -18.91
CA ARG A 270 10.45 -18.01 -18.57
C ARG A 270 10.68 -18.30 -17.09
N ASP A 271 11.83 -17.93 -16.55
CA ASP A 271 12.14 -18.13 -15.13
C ASP A 271 11.16 -17.36 -14.22
N TRP A 272 10.82 -16.12 -14.61
CA TRP A 272 9.81 -15.32 -13.92
C TRP A 272 8.43 -15.97 -13.99
N GLU A 273 7.99 -16.39 -15.17
CA GLU A 273 6.71 -17.08 -15.37
C GLU A 273 6.62 -18.32 -14.48
N GLN A 274 7.65 -19.17 -14.45
CA GLN A 274 7.71 -20.38 -13.61
C GLN A 274 7.77 -20.08 -12.12
N SER A 275 8.21 -18.88 -11.74
CA SER A 275 8.16 -18.40 -10.36
C SER A 275 6.77 -17.87 -9.96
N GLY A 276 5.81 -17.84 -10.89
CA GLY A 276 4.44 -17.40 -10.68
C GLY A 276 4.18 -15.93 -11.04
N VAL A 277 5.19 -15.21 -11.55
CA VAL A 277 5.01 -13.84 -12.05
C VAL A 277 4.16 -13.87 -13.30
N THR A 278 3.22 -12.94 -13.39
CA THR A 278 2.36 -12.81 -14.57
C THR A 278 2.93 -11.77 -15.52
N LEU A 279 3.04 -12.14 -16.80
CA LEU A 279 3.45 -11.23 -17.87
C LEU A 279 2.19 -10.68 -18.54
N LEU A 280 2.06 -9.37 -18.61
CA LEU A 280 1.00 -8.69 -19.32
C LEU A 280 1.57 -8.05 -20.59
N ILE A 281 1.08 -8.50 -21.74
CA ILE A 281 1.49 -8.02 -23.05
C ILE A 281 0.30 -7.30 -23.68
N GLU A 282 0.43 -6.00 -23.93
CA GLU A 282 -0.62 -5.21 -24.60
C GLU A 282 -0.26 -4.96 -26.06
N LEU A 283 -1.18 -5.35 -26.96
CA LEU A 283 -1.15 -5.02 -28.39
C LEU A 283 -2.13 -3.88 -28.66
N PRO A 284 -1.67 -2.70 -29.10
CA PRO A 284 -2.57 -1.66 -29.58
C PRO A 284 -3.25 -2.10 -30.89
N GLY A 285 -4.58 -2.12 -30.91
CA GLY A 285 -5.37 -2.42 -32.11
C GLY A 285 -5.72 -3.90 -32.32
N PHE A 286 -6.26 -4.21 -33.50
CA PHE A 286 -6.55 -5.58 -33.91
C PHE A 286 -5.26 -6.25 -34.39
N ALA A 287 -4.98 -7.46 -33.91
CA ALA A 287 -3.88 -8.24 -34.45
C ALA A 287 -4.22 -8.75 -35.85
N ASP A 288 -3.38 -8.42 -36.81
CA ASP A 288 -3.36 -9.14 -38.08
C ASP A 288 -2.84 -10.57 -37.86
N SER A 289 -3.02 -11.42 -38.87
CA SER A 289 -2.60 -12.83 -38.80
C SER A 289 -1.10 -12.96 -38.51
N GLN A 290 -0.26 -12.04 -38.96
CA GLN A 290 1.18 -12.10 -38.78
C GLN A 290 1.58 -11.75 -37.34
N ALA A 291 0.96 -10.75 -36.74
CA ALA A 291 1.14 -10.37 -35.35
C ALA A 291 0.74 -11.52 -34.42
N LEU A 292 -0.37 -12.21 -34.72
CA LEU A 292 -0.78 -13.37 -33.95
C LEU A 292 0.20 -14.55 -34.08
N ILE A 293 0.76 -14.79 -35.28
CA ILE A 293 1.79 -15.82 -35.49
C ILE A 293 3.06 -15.48 -34.69
N ASN A 294 3.56 -14.25 -34.80
CA ASN A 294 4.76 -13.80 -34.10
C ASN A 294 4.56 -13.88 -32.58
N LEU A 295 3.41 -13.44 -32.09
CA LEU A 295 3.04 -13.55 -30.68
C LEU A 295 3.07 -15.01 -30.21
N LYS A 296 2.38 -15.91 -30.92
CA LYS A 296 2.36 -17.34 -30.56
C LYS A 296 3.75 -17.97 -30.56
N GLN A 297 4.61 -17.59 -31.51
CA GLN A 297 6.00 -18.04 -31.53
C GLN A 297 6.77 -17.57 -30.30
N MET A 298 6.66 -16.29 -29.94
CA MET A 298 7.36 -15.72 -28.77
C MET A 298 6.82 -16.28 -27.45
N VAL A 299 5.50 -16.41 -27.30
CA VAL A 299 4.86 -17.05 -26.14
C VAL A 299 5.27 -18.51 -26.04
N GLY A 300 5.35 -19.24 -27.16
CA GLY A 300 5.81 -20.63 -27.21
C GLY A 300 7.27 -20.81 -26.82
N LYS A 301 8.10 -19.78 -26.93
CA LYS A 301 9.46 -19.80 -26.38
C LYS A 301 9.48 -19.61 -24.86
N ILE A 302 8.45 -19.03 -24.25
CA ILE A 302 8.39 -18.82 -22.80
C ILE A 302 7.71 -20.01 -22.13
N VAL A 303 6.56 -20.45 -22.66
CA VAL A 303 5.77 -21.52 -22.07
C VAL A 303 6.26 -22.89 -22.58
N ASN A 304 6.50 -23.83 -21.66
CA ASN A 304 6.89 -25.22 -21.98
C ASN A 304 5.77 -26.08 -22.60
N VAL A 305 4.74 -25.46 -23.17
CA VAL A 305 3.59 -26.12 -23.82
C VAL A 305 3.62 -25.75 -25.30
N SER A 306 3.25 -26.70 -26.17
CA SER A 306 3.08 -26.42 -27.60
C SER A 306 1.95 -25.40 -27.82
N VAL A 307 2.29 -24.11 -27.80
CA VAL A 307 1.37 -22.97 -28.03
C VAL A 307 0.71 -23.03 -29.42
N THR A 308 1.26 -23.84 -30.33
CA THR A 308 0.68 -24.12 -31.65
C THR A 308 -0.70 -24.79 -31.58
N GLU A 309 -1.06 -25.46 -30.48
CA GLU A 309 -2.37 -26.11 -30.32
C GLU A 309 -3.31 -25.39 -29.33
N ALA A 310 -2.75 -24.61 -28.39
CA ALA A 310 -3.54 -23.90 -27.38
C ALA A 310 -3.99 -22.51 -27.89
N THR A 311 -5.31 -22.31 -28.04
CA THR A 311 -5.89 -21.04 -28.53
C THR A 311 -5.61 -19.84 -27.61
N GLY A 312 -5.31 -20.10 -26.33
CA GLY A 312 -5.18 -19.07 -25.31
C GLY A 312 -6.53 -18.49 -24.87
N GLU A 313 -7.64 -19.02 -25.38
CA GLU A 313 -8.97 -18.51 -25.05
C GLU A 313 -9.29 -18.71 -23.57
N ILE A 314 -9.84 -17.65 -22.97
CA ILE A 314 -10.19 -17.64 -21.55
C ILE A 314 -11.57 -18.26 -21.38
N HIS A 315 -11.59 -19.47 -20.80
CA HIS A 315 -12.82 -20.17 -20.43
C HIS A 315 -13.73 -19.33 -19.52
N LEU A 316 -15.05 -19.52 -19.60
CA LEU A 316 -16.06 -18.75 -18.85
C LEU A 316 -15.87 -18.80 -17.31
N GLN A 317 -15.21 -19.84 -16.81
CA GLN A 317 -14.92 -20.03 -15.37
C GLN A 317 -13.56 -19.49 -14.94
N HIS A 318 -12.78 -18.92 -15.86
CA HIS A 318 -11.43 -18.47 -15.57
C HIS A 318 -11.43 -17.26 -14.61
N PRO A 319 -10.47 -17.17 -13.66
CA PRO A 319 -10.44 -16.07 -12.69
C PRO A 319 -10.44 -14.66 -13.31
N LEU A 320 -9.71 -14.45 -14.41
CA LEU A 320 -9.72 -13.18 -15.16
C LEU A 320 -11.13 -12.68 -15.56
N ARG A 321 -12.12 -13.58 -15.71
CA ARG A 321 -13.51 -13.22 -16.01
C ARG A 321 -14.40 -13.11 -14.76
N LYS A 322 -13.96 -13.63 -13.61
CA LYS A 322 -14.83 -13.84 -12.45
C LYS A 322 -14.39 -13.16 -11.17
N GLN A 323 -13.12 -12.75 -11.06
CA GLN A 323 -12.56 -12.31 -9.80
C GLN A 323 -11.61 -11.11 -9.94
N PRO A 324 -11.79 -10.08 -9.11
CA PRO A 324 -12.90 -9.91 -8.15
C PRO A 324 -14.23 -9.51 -8.80
N PHE A 325 -14.21 -9.02 -10.05
CA PHE A 325 -15.41 -8.57 -10.78
C PHE A 325 -15.82 -9.59 -11.85
N LEU A 326 -17.14 -9.71 -12.06
CA LEU A 326 -17.72 -10.62 -13.05
C LEU A 326 -17.86 -9.91 -14.40
N PHE A 327 -17.30 -10.51 -15.46
CA PHE A 327 -17.40 -10.05 -16.84
C PHE A 327 -18.08 -11.10 -17.72
N GLY A 328 -19.29 -10.79 -18.17
CA GLY A 328 -19.95 -11.53 -19.26
C GLY A 328 -19.27 -11.28 -20.60
N GLU A 329 -18.87 -10.04 -20.83
CA GLU A 329 -18.15 -9.56 -22.01
C GLU A 329 -16.95 -8.73 -21.56
N PHE A 330 -15.94 -8.60 -22.42
CA PHE A 330 -14.77 -7.77 -22.14
C PHE A 330 -15.05 -6.28 -22.44
N PRO A 331 -14.29 -5.35 -21.83
CA PRO A 331 -14.49 -3.91 -22.01
C PRO A 331 -14.44 -3.47 -23.48
N VAL A 332 -15.17 -2.41 -23.82
CA VAL A 332 -15.03 -1.70 -25.10
C VAL A 332 -14.41 -0.33 -24.85
N ILE A 333 -13.25 -0.06 -25.43
CA ILE A 333 -12.51 1.19 -25.26
C ILE A 333 -12.47 1.92 -26.60
N GLN A 334 -12.99 3.15 -26.66
CA GLN A 334 -13.07 3.97 -27.89
C GLN A 334 -13.72 3.23 -29.07
N GLY A 335 -14.73 2.39 -28.81
CA GLY A 335 -15.41 1.60 -29.84
C GLY A 335 -14.67 0.33 -30.29
N GLN A 336 -13.52 0.01 -29.68
CA GLN A 336 -12.80 -1.22 -29.91
C GLN A 336 -13.05 -2.22 -28.77
N GLU A 337 -13.52 -3.42 -29.12
CA GLU A 337 -13.63 -4.53 -28.17
C GLU A 337 -12.23 -4.99 -27.72
N ILE A 338 -12.05 -5.08 -26.41
CA ILE A 338 -10.86 -5.68 -25.82
C ILE A 338 -10.98 -7.20 -25.89
N SER A 339 -9.95 -7.87 -26.39
CA SER A 339 -9.84 -9.33 -26.32
C SER A 339 -8.69 -9.72 -25.40
N ILE A 340 -8.90 -10.72 -24.55
CA ILE A 340 -7.87 -11.20 -23.62
C ILE A 340 -7.62 -12.68 -23.87
N LEU A 341 -6.35 -13.03 -24.07
CA LEU A 341 -5.86 -14.41 -24.11
C LEU A 341 -4.98 -14.69 -22.90
N ASN A 342 -4.94 -15.95 -22.47
CA ASN A 342 -4.07 -16.39 -21.39
C ASN A 342 -3.43 -17.75 -21.70
N TRP A 343 -2.10 -17.82 -21.63
CA TRP A 343 -1.33 -19.06 -21.67
C TRP A 343 -0.71 -19.34 -20.30
N GLY A 344 -1.58 -19.56 -19.32
CA GLY A 344 -1.21 -19.80 -17.94
C GLY A 344 -0.74 -18.53 -17.24
N GLY A 345 0.51 -18.14 -17.47
CA GLY A 345 1.13 -16.97 -16.85
C GLY A 345 1.38 -15.76 -17.69
N ILE A 346 1.03 -15.84 -18.97
CA ILE A 346 1.17 -14.72 -19.89
C ILE A 346 -0.22 -14.36 -20.37
N VAL A 347 -0.64 -13.16 -19.99
CA VAL A 347 -1.90 -12.51 -20.34
C VAL A 347 -1.61 -11.58 -21.51
N VAL A 348 -2.33 -11.76 -22.61
CA VAL A 348 -2.22 -10.88 -23.78
C VAL A 348 -3.53 -10.15 -23.98
N ILE A 349 -3.44 -8.83 -24.15
CA ILE A 349 -4.57 -7.96 -24.40
C ILE A 349 -4.46 -7.41 -25.81
N PHE A 350 -5.54 -7.55 -26.60
CA PHE A 350 -5.71 -6.86 -27.87
C PHE A 350 -6.61 -5.65 -27.64
N GLY A 351 -6.10 -4.47 -28.01
CA GLY A 351 -6.72 -3.17 -27.73
C GLY A 351 -5.99 -2.40 -26.63
N ASN A 352 -6.35 -1.11 -26.50
CA ASN A 352 -5.66 -0.14 -25.65
C ASN A 352 -6.38 0.04 -24.30
N ILE A 353 -6.40 -0.99 -23.46
CA ILE A 353 -7.05 -0.89 -22.14
C ILE A 353 -6.27 0.04 -21.20
N SER A 354 -4.94 0.10 -21.33
CA SER A 354 -4.08 0.94 -20.49
C SER A 354 -4.42 2.43 -20.60
N GLN A 355 -4.89 2.88 -21.76
CA GLN A 355 -5.32 4.27 -21.96
C GLN A 355 -6.52 4.66 -21.10
N ALA A 356 -7.36 3.68 -20.73
CA ALA A 356 -8.53 3.89 -19.89
C ALA A 356 -8.24 3.79 -18.38
N TRP A 357 -7.01 3.43 -18.00
CA TRP A 357 -6.59 3.37 -16.60
C TRP A 357 -6.06 4.71 -16.07
N GLY A 358 -5.45 5.51 -16.94
CA GLY A 358 -4.87 6.81 -16.60
C GLY A 358 -5.86 7.97 -16.64
N LEU A 359 -5.36 9.16 -16.30
CA LEU A 359 -6.10 10.41 -16.49
C LEU A 359 -6.27 10.68 -17.99
N ASP A 360 -7.50 10.63 -18.47
CA ASP A 360 -7.82 11.05 -19.83
C ASP A 360 -7.75 12.58 -19.93
N THR A 361 -6.58 13.08 -20.32
CA THR A 361 -6.32 14.51 -20.51
C THR A 361 -7.20 15.13 -21.59
N GLY A 362 -7.76 14.32 -22.49
CA GLY A 362 -8.71 14.75 -23.50
C GLY A 362 -10.17 14.72 -23.08
N LEU A 363 -10.49 14.17 -21.90
CA LEU A 363 -11.87 13.97 -21.38
C LEU A 363 -12.79 13.25 -22.39
N LYS A 364 -12.25 12.34 -23.18
CA LYS A 364 -12.92 11.61 -24.27
C LYS A 364 -13.64 10.35 -23.80
N LEU A 365 -13.20 9.75 -22.70
CA LEU A 365 -13.74 8.49 -22.17
C LEU A 365 -14.86 8.75 -21.17
N PRO A 366 -16.05 8.12 -21.35
CA PRO A 366 -17.08 8.12 -20.33
C PRO A 366 -16.58 7.50 -19.02
N ARG A 367 -17.10 8.00 -17.89
CA ARG A 367 -16.78 7.45 -16.57
C ARG A 367 -17.04 5.95 -16.47
N GLU A 368 -18.10 5.46 -17.11
CA GLU A 368 -18.45 4.03 -17.14
C GLU A 368 -17.36 3.21 -17.83
N THR A 369 -16.86 3.67 -18.98
CA THR A 369 -15.74 3.02 -19.69
C THR A 369 -14.48 2.97 -18.83
N ILE A 370 -14.14 4.07 -18.15
CA ILE A 370 -12.99 4.13 -17.23
C ILE A 370 -13.17 3.13 -16.09
N ARG A 371 -14.36 3.10 -15.48
CA ARG A 371 -14.66 2.18 -14.36
C ARG A 371 -14.57 0.72 -14.80
N ILE A 372 -15.19 0.35 -15.92
CA ILE A 372 -15.16 -1.01 -16.46
C ILE A 372 -13.72 -1.43 -16.79
N ALA A 373 -12.91 -0.52 -17.36
CA ALA A 373 -11.50 -0.78 -17.61
C ALA A 373 -10.70 -0.98 -16.31
N GLN A 374 -10.94 -0.16 -15.28
CA GLN A 374 -10.32 -0.30 -13.97
C GLN A 374 -10.70 -1.64 -13.30
N GLU A 375 -11.98 -2.01 -13.33
CA GLU A 375 -12.46 -3.30 -12.80
C GLU A 375 -11.77 -4.48 -13.52
N MET A 376 -11.59 -4.40 -14.84
CA MET A 376 -10.83 -5.43 -15.59
C MET A 376 -9.34 -5.41 -15.24
N GLY A 377 -8.73 -4.24 -15.09
CA GLY A 377 -7.35 -4.10 -14.62
C GLY A 377 -7.15 -4.74 -13.24
N ILE A 378 -8.12 -4.57 -12.33
CA ILE A 378 -8.11 -5.20 -11.01
C ILE A 378 -8.25 -6.72 -11.12
N ASN A 379 -9.07 -7.27 -12.04
CA ASN A 379 -9.11 -8.71 -12.29
C ASN A 379 -7.73 -9.26 -12.72
N ILE A 380 -7.01 -8.54 -13.58
CA ILE A 380 -5.67 -8.92 -14.03
C ILE A 380 -4.68 -8.88 -12.86
N LEU A 381 -4.69 -7.83 -12.06
CA LEU A 381 -3.83 -7.68 -10.89
C LEU A 381 -4.12 -8.75 -9.82
N HIS A 382 -5.39 -9.02 -9.55
CA HIS A 382 -5.81 -10.08 -8.65
C HIS A 382 -5.36 -11.46 -9.14
N PHE A 383 -5.52 -11.75 -10.43
CA PHE A 383 -5.02 -12.98 -11.02
C PHE A 383 -3.50 -13.11 -10.85
N ALA A 384 -2.75 -12.02 -11.10
CA ALA A 384 -1.30 -12.00 -10.97
C ALA A 384 -0.83 -12.28 -9.54
N TYR A 385 -1.41 -11.57 -8.56
CA TYR A 385 -1.14 -11.78 -7.14
C TYR A 385 -1.46 -13.23 -6.72
N ARG A 386 -2.67 -13.73 -7.03
CA ARG A 386 -3.10 -15.08 -6.65
C ARG A 386 -2.20 -16.15 -7.26
N ARG A 387 -1.79 -15.99 -8.52
CA ARG A 387 -0.88 -16.93 -9.20
C ARG A 387 0.49 -16.95 -8.54
N ARG A 388 1.07 -15.78 -8.25
CA ARG A 388 2.34 -15.65 -7.52
C ARG A 388 2.27 -16.30 -6.14
N GLN A 389 1.23 -15.99 -5.38
CA GLN A 389 0.99 -16.57 -4.05
C GLN A 389 0.90 -18.10 -4.10
N LEU A 390 0.09 -18.66 -5.00
CA LEU A 390 -0.09 -20.11 -5.10
C LEU A 390 1.19 -20.81 -5.56
N ALA A 391 1.95 -20.22 -6.50
CA ALA A 391 3.23 -20.76 -6.94
C ALA A 391 4.27 -20.77 -5.80
N GLN A 392 4.30 -19.71 -4.98
CA GLN A 392 5.17 -19.66 -3.81
C GLN A 392 4.79 -20.70 -2.77
N LEU A 393 3.50 -20.86 -2.46
CA LEU A 393 3.01 -21.87 -1.51
C LEU A 393 3.35 -23.31 -1.93
N GLN A 394 3.45 -23.58 -3.24
CA GLN A 394 3.89 -24.89 -3.74
C GLN A 394 5.40 -25.12 -3.60
N LYS A 395 6.21 -24.05 -3.65
CA LYS A 395 7.68 -24.12 -3.57
C LYS A 395 8.19 -24.06 -2.13
N SER A 396 7.52 -23.30 -1.28
CA SER A 396 7.79 -23.22 0.15
C SER A 396 7.36 -24.53 0.81
N ARG A 397 8.28 -25.50 0.87
CA ARG A 397 8.20 -26.54 1.90
C ARG A 397 8.24 -25.84 3.25
N TYR A 398 7.12 -25.87 3.97
CA TYR A 398 7.02 -25.43 5.37
C TYR A 398 8.14 -26.03 6.22
#